data_AF-A0A1Q4R5Q8-F1
#
_entry.id   AF-A0A1Q4R5Q8-F1
#
_cell.length_a   1.000
_cell.length_b   1.000
_cell.length_c   1.000
_cell.angle_alpha   90.00
_cell.angle_beta   90.00
_cell.angle_gamma   90.00
#
_symmetry.space_group_name_H-M   'P 1'
#
loop_
_entity.id
_entity.type
_entity.pdbx_description
1 polymer ?
#
loop_
_entity_poly.entity_id
_entity_poly.type
_entity_poly.pdbx_seq_one_letter_code
_entity_poly.pdbx_strand_id
1 'polypeptide(L)'
;MDLSLFVGVFFGGIGSFAILKTLHKKEVAKLKRYFSNQQETYAEEFQQKVKSHGELISEQQARYIAEIEKLQQQIHQQTAEKENVLTQLEKEKELNHAHQKKLRENNQDIDEILESLEKHQQSLIDSKDVEIQALQAQNKILAINLEQLKVELFTLKQNRIAKTAQNDETGDSSSWTIDQITELLQTLFPDITLLRDSVAVLASQPENLVKLIKAIKDIYDGHPYSPTKVRATDKKWTECRVPHINLMRIYFQKCKKASGYQILISPKKNQKSQDQDYEWLKSHQAC
;
A
#
# COMPACT_ATOMS: atom_id res chain seq x y z
N MET A 1 56.00 82.32 133.14
CA MET A 1 55.45 81.44 132.09
C MET A 1 54.27 82.16 131.48
N ASP A 2 54.41 82.72 130.28
CA ASP A 2 53.29 83.44 129.64
C ASP A 2 52.32 82.45 128.97
N LEU A 3 51.22 82.25 129.69
CA LEU A 3 50.06 81.41 129.33
C LEU A 3 49.43 81.81 127.98
N SER A 4 49.63 83.05 127.53
CA SER A 4 49.05 83.62 126.30
C SER A 4 49.59 82.99 125.01
N LEU A 5 50.86 82.57 125.00
CA LEU A 5 51.50 81.97 123.83
C LEU A 5 51.07 80.50 123.66
N PHE A 6 50.85 79.78 124.77
CA PHE A 6 50.30 78.42 124.75
C PHE A 6 48.82 78.39 124.36
N VAL A 7 48.02 79.34 124.84
CA VAL A 7 46.61 79.48 124.44
C VAL A 7 46.50 79.88 122.96
N GLY A 8 47.35 80.79 122.47
CA GLY A 8 47.37 81.16 121.05
C GLY A 8 47.72 80.01 120.09
N VAL A 9 48.66 79.14 120.48
CA VAL A 9 49.06 77.97 119.66
C VAL A 9 48.04 76.83 119.75
N PHE A 10 47.45 76.56 120.93
CA PHE A 10 46.39 75.56 121.07
C PHE A 10 45.09 75.99 120.37
N PHE A 11 44.62 77.22 120.56
CA PHE A 11 43.42 77.72 119.87
C PHE A 11 43.67 77.95 118.37
N GLY A 12 44.87 78.36 117.97
CA GLY A 12 45.29 78.44 116.57
C GLY A 12 45.34 77.07 115.89
N GLY A 13 45.86 76.05 116.56
CA GLY A 13 45.89 74.66 116.08
C GLY A 13 44.51 74.01 116.01
N ILE A 14 43.65 74.22 117.01
CA ILE A 14 42.27 73.72 117.04
C ILE A 14 41.41 74.45 115.97
N GLY A 15 41.58 75.76 115.81
CA GLY A 15 40.91 76.55 114.77
C GLY A 15 41.35 76.16 113.36
N SER A 16 42.65 75.98 113.13
CA SER A 16 43.19 75.48 111.86
C SER A 16 42.68 74.08 111.55
N PHE A 17 42.63 73.19 112.55
CA PHE A 17 42.10 71.83 112.39
C PHE A 17 40.59 71.81 112.09
N ALA A 18 39.81 72.69 112.72
CA ALA A 18 38.38 72.85 112.43
C ALA A 18 38.15 73.39 111.00
N ILE A 19 38.96 74.34 110.54
CA ILE A 19 38.92 74.85 109.16
C ILE A 19 39.33 73.75 108.17
N LEU A 20 40.40 73.00 108.45
CA LEU A 20 40.86 71.89 107.61
C LEU A 20 39.78 70.78 107.52
N LYS A 21 39.14 70.43 108.65
CA LYS A 21 38.07 69.43 108.73
C LYS A 21 36.81 69.88 107.99
N THR A 22 36.49 71.18 108.00
CA THR A 22 35.35 71.72 107.25
C THR A 22 35.63 71.83 105.75
N LEU A 23 36.85 72.19 105.35
CA LEU A 23 37.29 72.14 103.95
C LEU A 23 37.28 70.70 103.42
N HIS A 24 37.87 69.76 104.15
CA HIS A 24 37.86 68.34 103.78
C HIS A 24 36.44 67.78 103.71
N LYS A 25 35.54 68.14 104.65
CA LYS A 25 34.13 67.76 104.58
C LYS A 25 33.41 68.34 103.36
N LYS A 26 33.74 69.59 102.95
CA LYS A 26 33.20 70.21 101.73
C LYS A 26 33.73 69.52 100.47
N GLU A 27 35.01 69.16 100.43
CA GLU A 27 35.60 68.42 99.31
C GLU A 27 35.03 67.01 99.18
N VAL A 28 34.89 66.27 100.28
CA VAL A 28 34.23 64.96 100.30
C VAL A 28 32.76 65.08 99.87
N ALA A 29 32.06 66.13 100.27
CA ALA A 29 30.68 66.38 99.82
C ALA A 29 30.61 66.70 98.32
N LYS A 30 31.57 67.46 97.77
CA LYS A 30 31.68 67.70 96.32
C LYS A 30 31.98 66.41 95.55
N LEU A 31 32.92 65.59 96.03
CA LEU A 31 33.24 64.29 95.44
C LEU A 31 32.02 63.36 95.44
N LYS A 32 31.29 63.27 96.57
CA LYS A 32 30.07 62.48 96.66
C LYS A 32 29.00 62.95 95.68
N ARG A 33 28.81 64.27 95.52
CA ARG A 33 27.89 64.81 94.51
C ARG A 33 28.36 64.50 93.10
N TYR A 34 29.66 64.63 92.82
CA TYR A 34 30.22 64.30 91.52
C TYR A 34 30.01 62.82 91.18
N PHE A 35 30.29 61.89 92.10
CA PHE A 35 30.04 60.47 91.90
C PHE A 35 28.55 60.14 91.79
N SER A 36 27.68 60.78 92.58
CA SER A 36 26.22 60.61 92.47
C SER A 36 25.73 61.03 91.09
N ASN A 37 26.12 62.23 90.64
CA ASN A 37 25.74 62.74 89.33
C ASN A 37 26.30 61.85 88.21
N GLN A 38 27.55 61.40 88.33
CA GLN A 38 28.18 60.52 87.34
C GLN A 38 27.50 59.14 87.29
N GLN A 39 27.10 58.59 88.44
CA GLN A 39 26.34 57.35 88.52
C GLN A 39 24.93 57.50 87.91
N GLU A 40 24.26 58.63 88.17
CA GLU A 40 22.98 58.97 87.54
C GLU A 40 23.11 59.09 86.01
N THR A 41 24.11 59.82 85.51
CA THR A 41 24.37 59.95 84.07
C THR A 41 24.66 58.60 83.42
N TYR A 42 25.49 57.75 84.02
CA TYR A 42 25.75 56.41 83.47
C TYR A 42 24.51 55.52 83.51
N ALA A 43 23.68 55.62 84.55
CA ALA A 43 22.43 54.88 84.62
C ALA A 43 21.44 55.32 83.51
N GLU A 44 21.33 56.63 83.26
CA GLU A 44 20.52 57.18 82.17
C GLU A 44 21.05 56.76 80.78
N GLU A 45 22.35 56.89 80.53
CA GLU A 45 22.98 56.46 79.27
C GLU A 45 22.80 54.96 79.04
N PHE A 46 22.98 54.14 80.07
CA PHE A 46 22.78 52.69 79.98
C PHE A 46 21.32 52.36 79.69
N GLN A 47 20.37 53.01 80.38
CA GLN A 47 18.94 52.81 80.14
C GLN A 47 18.55 53.23 78.72
N GLN A 48 19.11 54.31 78.20
CA GLN A 48 18.87 54.77 76.82
C GLN A 48 19.49 53.81 75.78
N LYS A 49 20.68 53.27 76.04
CA LYS A 49 21.30 52.23 75.20
C LYS A 49 20.45 50.95 75.19
N VAL A 50 19.99 50.49 76.35
CA VAL A 50 19.12 49.31 76.44
C VAL A 50 17.81 49.53 75.69
N LYS A 51 17.17 50.70 75.83
CA LYS A 51 15.95 51.05 75.08
C LYS A 51 16.18 51.06 73.57
N SER A 52 17.20 51.77 73.10
CA SER A 52 17.51 51.84 71.66
C SER A 52 17.88 50.49 71.05
N HIS A 53 18.65 49.64 71.76
CA HIS A 53 18.95 48.28 71.30
C HIS A 53 17.71 47.39 71.32
N GLY A 54 16.85 47.54 72.34
CA GLY A 54 15.57 46.85 72.40
C GLY A 54 14.64 47.20 71.24
N GLU A 55 14.54 48.48 70.89
CA GLU A 55 13.79 48.97 69.73
C GLU A 55 14.36 48.43 68.41
N LEU A 56 15.68 48.47 68.23
CA LEU A 56 16.35 47.98 67.02
C LEU A 56 16.19 46.46 66.85
N ILE A 57 16.30 45.68 67.93
CA ILE A 57 16.04 44.24 67.91
C ILE A 57 14.58 43.96 67.58
N SER A 58 13.65 44.70 68.19
CA SER A 58 12.21 44.54 67.92
C SER A 58 11.86 44.86 66.47
N GLU A 59 12.43 45.93 65.91
CA GLU A 59 12.22 46.31 64.52
C GLU A 59 12.82 45.26 63.55
N GLN A 60 14.04 44.79 63.82
CA GLN A 60 14.66 43.71 63.02
C GLN A 60 13.85 42.43 63.09
N GLN A 61 13.38 42.04 64.27
CA GLN A 61 12.55 40.85 64.44
C GLN A 61 11.23 40.97 63.66
N ALA A 62 10.57 42.13 63.71
CA ALA A 62 9.35 42.38 62.94
C ALA A 62 9.60 42.29 61.42
N ARG A 63 10.73 42.84 60.93
CA ARG A 63 11.12 42.75 59.51
C ARG A 63 11.36 41.30 59.08
N TYR A 64 12.10 40.52 59.87
CA TYR A 64 12.37 39.11 59.53
C TYR A 64 11.10 38.24 59.57
N ILE A 65 10.19 38.47 60.52
CA ILE A 65 8.91 37.75 60.55
C ILE A 65 8.10 38.04 59.28
N ALA A 66 7.96 39.32 58.91
CA ALA A 66 7.24 39.70 57.70
C ALA A 66 7.89 39.14 56.42
N GLU A 67 9.22 39.08 56.36
CA GLU A 67 9.94 38.49 55.23
C GLU A 67 9.75 36.97 55.15
N ILE A 68 9.79 36.27 56.28
CA ILE A 68 9.51 34.83 56.36
C ILE A 68 8.08 34.54 55.91
N GLU A 69 7.09 35.28 56.38
CA GLU A 69 5.69 35.11 55.98
C GLU A 69 5.51 35.32 54.46
N LYS A 70 6.14 36.36 53.91
CA LYS A 70 6.12 36.63 52.47
C LYS A 70 6.75 35.50 51.67
N LEU A 71 7.91 34.99 52.09
CA LEU A 71 8.58 33.87 51.42
C LEU A 71 7.77 32.58 51.53
N GLN A 72 7.12 32.31 52.66
CA GLN A 72 6.24 31.17 52.84
C GLN A 72 5.02 31.23 51.91
N GLN A 73 4.42 32.40 51.74
CA GLN A 73 3.33 32.62 50.78
C GLN A 73 3.80 32.39 49.34
N GLN A 74 4.97 32.91 48.97
CA GLN A 74 5.55 32.69 47.63
C GLN A 74 5.82 31.20 47.35
N ILE A 75 6.38 30.47 48.32
CA ILE A 75 6.62 29.02 48.19
C ILE A 75 5.30 28.27 48.02
N HIS A 76 4.27 28.59 48.81
CA HIS A 76 2.95 27.97 48.67
C HIS A 76 2.35 28.21 47.30
N GLN A 77 2.41 29.45 46.81
CA GLN A 77 1.88 29.80 45.49
C GLN A 77 2.62 29.04 44.38
N GLN A 78 3.96 29.06 44.39
CA GLN A 78 4.76 28.36 43.38
C GLN A 78 4.57 26.84 43.43
N THR A 79 4.36 26.27 44.62
CA THR A 79 4.08 24.84 44.78
C THR A 79 2.73 24.49 44.16
N ALA A 80 1.69 25.27 44.44
CA ALA A 80 0.36 25.07 43.85
C ALA A 80 0.37 25.23 42.32
N GLU A 81 1.10 26.24 41.80
CA GLU A 81 1.27 26.44 40.36
C GLU A 81 2.00 25.26 39.72
N LYS A 82 3.08 24.76 40.34
CA LYS A 82 3.82 23.59 39.87
C LYS A 82 2.93 22.34 39.83
N GLU A 83 2.14 22.08 40.86
CA GLU A 83 1.22 20.94 40.90
C GLU A 83 0.14 21.04 39.82
N ASN A 84 -0.40 22.24 39.57
CA ASN A 84 -1.35 22.46 38.48
C ASN A 84 -0.70 22.21 37.10
N VAL A 85 0.52 22.68 36.87
CA VAL A 85 1.24 22.42 35.62
C VAL A 85 1.53 20.93 35.44
N LEU A 86 1.94 20.23 36.51
CA LEU A 86 2.21 18.79 36.46
C LEU A 86 0.95 17.99 36.12
N THR A 87 -0.19 18.31 36.75
CA THR A 87 -1.47 17.63 36.45
C THR A 87 -1.95 17.92 35.02
N GLN A 88 -1.78 19.14 34.52
CA GLN A 88 -2.07 19.46 33.11
C GLN A 88 -1.17 18.67 32.15
N LEU A 89 0.13 18.58 32.45
CA LEU A 89 1.09 17.83 31.64
C LEU A 89 0.76 16.34 31.61
N GLU A 90 0.38 15.74 32.73
CA GLU A 90 -0.05 14.33 32.79
C GLU A 90 -1.28 14.10 31.92
N LYS A 91 -2.28 14.97 32.03
CA LYS A 91 -3.50 14.89 31.21
C LYS A 91 -3.19 15.03 29.71
N GLU A 92 -2.31 15.95 29.32
CA GLU A 92 -1.88 16.09 27.92
C GLU A 92 -1.11 14.87 27.42
N LYS A 93 -0.25 14.27 28.25
CA LYS A 93 0.45 13.02 27.91
C LYS A 93 -0.51 11.88 27.68
N GLU A 94 -1.51 11.71 28.53
CA GLU A 94 -2.56 10.69 28.37
C GLU A 94 -3.35 10.90 27.08
N LEU A 95 -3.78 12.14 26.81
CA LEU A 95 -4.48 12.49 25.58
C LEU A 95 -3.64 12.22 24.33
N ASN A 96 -2.36 12.58 24.33
CA ASN A 96 -1.46 12.34 23.22
C ASN A 96 -1.24 10.83 23.01
N HIS A 97 -1.03 10.06 24.07
CA HIS A 97 -0.89 8.61 23.99
C HIS A 97 -2.15 7.94 23.42
N ALA A 98 -3.34 8.36 23.88
CA ALA A 98 -4.61 7.87 23.35
C ALA A 98 -4.78 8.24 21.86
N HIS A 99 -4.41 9.46 21.46
CA HIS A 99 -4.45 9.92 20.08
C HIS A 99 -3.50 9.11 19.18
N GLN A 100 -2.26 8.88 19.61
CA GLN A 100 -1.29 8.06 18.87
C GLN A 100 -1.78 6.61 18.72
N LYS A 101 -2.39 6.03 19.75
CA LYS A 101 -2.97 4.69 19.66
C LYS A 101 -4.06 4.64 18.60
N LYS A 102 -4.98 5.59 18.61
CA LYS A 102 -6.06 5.68 17.61
C LYS A 102 -5.55 5.89 16.18
N LEU A 103 -4.50 6.70 16.00
CA LEU A 103 -3.87 6.87 14.69
C LEU A 103 -3.24 5.56 14.18
N ARG A 104 -2.62 4.78 15.06
CA ARG A 104 -2.07 3.47 14.68
C ARG A 104 -3.16 2.47 14.29
N GLU A 105 -4.24 2.40 15.07
CA GLU A 105 -5.42 1.57 14.76
C GLU A 105 -6.03 1.96 13.41
N ASN A 106 -6.28 3.26 13.19
CA ASN A 106 -6.80 3.74 11.91
C ASN A 106 -5.86 3.42 10.73
N ASN A 107 -4.54 3.50 10.90
CA ASN A 107 -3.59 3.15 9.84
C ASN A 107 -3.63 1.64 9.54
N GLN A 108 -3.76 0.79 10.55
CA GLN A 108 -3.95 -0.65 10.35
C GLN A 108 -5.25 -0.94 9.60
N ASP A 109 -6.35 -0.28 9.96
CA ASP A 109 -7.64 -0.40 9.27
C ASP A 109 -7.52 0.02 7.79
N ILE A 110 -6.76 1.08 7.50
CA ILE A 110 -6.50 1.54 6.12
C ILE A 110 -5.71 0.49 5.33
N ASP A 111 -4.65 -0.07 5.92
CA ASP A 111 -3.84 -1.11 5.27
C ASP A 111 -4.69 -2.36 4.97
N GLU A 112 -5.55 -2.78 5.90
CA GLU A 112 -6.49 -3.90 5.69
C GLU A 112 -7.50 -3.62 4.57
N ILE A 113 -8.03 -2.39 4.50
CA ILE A 113 -8.94 -1.97 3.42
C ILE A 113 -8.22 -1.99 2.07
N LEU A 114 -6.97 -1.52 2.00
CA LEU A 114 -6.18 -1.52 0.77
C LEU A 114 -5.88 -2.95 0.29
N GLU A 115 -5.48 -3.85 1.19
CA GLU A 115 -5.24 -5.25 0.84
C GLU A 115 -6.52 -5.95 0.35
N SER A 116 -7.66 -5.67 0.99
CA SER A 116 -8.96 -6.18 0.56
C SER A 116 -9.38 -5.65 -0.82
N LEU A 117 -9.12 -4.35 -1.08
CA LEU A 117 -9.39 -3.72 -2.37
C LEU A 117 -8.54 -4.34 -3.48
N GLU A 118 -7.25 -4.54 -3.26
CA GLU A 118 -6.35 -5.18 -4.24
C GLU A 118 -6.80 -6.60 -4.57
N LYS A 119 -7.15 -7.40 -3.55
CA LYS A 119 -7.68 -8.76 -3.76
C LYS A 119 -8.98 -8.74 -4.58
N HIS A 120 -9.89 -7.81 -4.28
CA HIS A 120 -11.14 -7.68 -5.02
C HIS A 120 -10.91 -7.23 -6.47
N GLN A 121 -10.01 -6.28 -6.70
CA GLN A 121 -9.64 -5.83 -8.04
C GLN A 121 -9.01 -6.95 -8.86
N GLN A 122 -8.08 -7.71 -8.27
CA GLN A 122 -7.46 -8.85 -8.97
C GLN A 122 -8.50 -9.92 -9.32
N SER A 123 -9.38 -10.26 -8.38
CA SER A 123 -10.47 -11.22 -8.65
C SER A 123 -11.42 -10.75 -9.76
N LEU A 124 -11.70 -9.45 -9.82
CA LEU A 124 -12.53 -8.86 -10.86
C LEU A 124 -11.83 -8.94 -12.23
N ILE A 125 -10.53 -8.62 -12.30
CA ILE A 125 -9.73 -8.73 -13.51
C ILE A 125 -9.73 -10.17 -14.02
N ASP A 126 -9.41 -11.13 -13.15
CA ASP A 126 -9.39 -12.56 -13.51
C ASP A 126 -10.76 -13.03 -14.02
N SER A 127 -11.84 -12.60 -13.37
CA SER A 127 -13.20 -12.91 -13.81
C SER A 127 -13.53 -12.29 -15.17
N LYS A 128 -13.07 -11.07 -15.45
CA LYS A 128 -13.29 -10.39 -16.74
C LYS A 128 -12.44 -10.99 -17.85
N ASP A 129 -11.24 -11.44 -17.57
CA ASP A 129 -10.40 -12.14 -18.53
C ASP A 129 -11.02 -13.47 -18.97
N VAL A 130 -11.60 -14.22 -18.03
CA VAL A 130 -12.37 -15.43 -18.35
C VAL A 130 -13.58 -15.11 -19.24
N GLU A 131 -14.32 -14.04 -18.93
CA GLU A 131 -15.46 -13.59 -19.74
C GLU A 131 -15.02 -13.20 -21.16
N ILE A 132 -13.92 -12.46 -21.30
CA ILE A 132 -13.35 -12.08 -22.60
C ILE A 132 -12.94 -13.31 -23.41
N GLN A 133 -12.27 -14.28 -22.79
CA GLN A 133 -11.89 -15.53 -23.46
C GLN A 133 -13.12 -16.31 -23.94
N ALA A 134 -14.17 -16.39 -23.12
CA ALA A 134 -15.43 -17.03 -23.49
C ALA A 134 -16.10 -16.34 -24.68
N LEU A 135 -16.17 -15.00 -24.67
CA LEU A 135 -16.72 -14.21 -25.78
C LEU A 135 -15.89 -14.34 -27.05
N GLN A 136 -14.57 -14.37 -26.96
CA GLN A 136 -13.69 -14.62 -28.10
C GLN A 136 -13.90 -16.00 -28.71
N ALA A 137 -14.06 -17.04 -27.88
CA ALA A 137 -14.39 -18.38 -28.35
C ALA A 137 -15.76 -18.42 -29.05
N GLN A 138 -16.76 -17.75 -28.47
CA GLN A 138 -18.10 -17.65 -29.09
C GLN A 138 -18.06 -16.90 -30.43
N ASN A 139 -17.32 -15.79 -30.53
CA ASN A 139 -17.15 -15.06 -31.79
C ASN A 139 -16.47 -15.93 -32.86
N LYS A 140 -15.46 -16.73 -32.50
CA LYS A 140 -14.83 -17.66 -33.44
C LYS A 140 -15.83 -18.70 -33.96
N ILE A 141 -16.64 -19.29 -33.07
CA ILE A 141 -17.66 -20.27 -33.45
C ILE A 141 -18.71 -19.62 -34.37
N LEU A 142 -19.19 -18.42 -34.03
CA LEU A 142 -20.17 -17.70 -34.85
C LEU A 142 -19.60 -17.33 -36.22
N ALA A 143 -18.34 -16.90 -36.31
CA ALA A 143 -17.68 -16.62 -37.57
C ALA A 143 -17.61 -17.87 -38.47
N ILE A 144 -17.23 -19.02 -37.89
CA ILE A 144 -17.23 -20.31 -38.61
C ILE A 144 -18.64 -20.66 -39.10
N ASN A 145 -19.66 -20.52 -38.26
CA ASN A 145 -21.05 -20.84 -38.63
C ASN A 145 -21.56 -19.91 -39.74
N LEU A 146 -21.21 -18.62 -39.69
CA LEU A 146 -21.59 -17.64 -40.71
C LEU A 146 -20.97 -18.01 -42.07
N GLU A 147 -19.68 -18.35 -42.09
CA GLU A 147 -19.04 -18.81 -43.32
C GLU A 147 -19.62 -20.13 -43.83
N GLN A 148 -19.92 -21.09 -42.95
CA GLN A 148 -20.63 -22.32 -43.35
C GLN A 148 -21.97 -22.01 -44.04
N LEU A 149 -22.76 -21.10 -43.47
CA LEU A 149 -24.03 -20.67 -44.06
C LEU A 149 -23.84 -19.94 -45.40
N LYS A 150 -22.78 -19.15 -45.57
CA LYS A 150 -22.44 -18.52 -46.87
C LYS A 150 -22.15 -19.59 -47.93
N VAL A 151 -21.38 -20.61 -47.61
CA VAL A 151 -21.08 -21.72 -48.53
C VAL A 151 -22.37 -22.50 -48.86
N GLU A 152 -23.22 -22.77 -47.87
CA GLU A 152 -24.52 -23.44 -48.10
C GLU A 152 -25.43 -22.61 -49.02
N LEU A 153 -25.57 -21.30 -48.77
CA LEU A 153 -26.35 -20.38 -49.61
C LEU A 153 -25.81 -20.33 -51.03
N PHE A 154 -24.49 -20.28 -51.19
CA PHE A 154 -23.86 -20.29 -52.49
C PHE A 154 -24.15 -21.60 -53.25
N THR A 155 -24.00 -22.73 -52.57
CA THR A 155 -24.27 -24.06 -53.14
C THR A 155 -25.74 -24.21 -53.53
N LEU A 156 -26.67 -23.71 -52.70
CA LEU A 156 -28.10 -23.67 -53.03
C LEU A 156 -28.40 -22.78 -54.23
N LYS A 157 -27.74 -21.61 -54.34
CA LYS A 157 -27.84 -20.75 -55.53
C LYS A 157 -27.32 -21.45 -56.77
N GLN A 158 -26.17 -22.12 -56.71
CA GLN A 158 -25.65 -22.92 -57.83
C GLN A 158 -26.58 -24.07 -58.22
N ASN A 159 -27.10 -24.82 -57.25
CA ASN A 159 -28.06 -25.90 -57.52
C ASN A 159 -29.35 -25.36 -58.15
N ARG A 160 -29.79 -24.14 -57.78
CA ARG A 160 -30.91 -23.47 -58.42
C ARG A 160 -30.56 -23.10 -59.86
N ILE A 161 -29.41 -22.48 -60.10
CA ILE A 161 -28.94 -22.13 -61.45
C ILE A 161 -28.80 -23.38 -62.33
N ALA A 162 -28.20 -24.46 -61.83
CA ALA A 162 -28.06 -25.73 -62.55
C ALA A 162 -29.41 -26.38 -62.89
N LYS A 163 -30.39 -26.31 -61.97
CA LYS A 163 -31.78 -26.74 -62.24
C LYS A 163 -32.53 -25.82 -63.22
N THR A 164 -32.13 -24.56 -63.32
CA THR A 164 -32.72 -23.58 -64.25
C THR A 164 -32.07 -23.68 -65.64
N ALA A 165 -30.77 -23.95 -65.70
CA ALA A 165 -29.99 -24.17 -66.92
C ALA A 165 -30.24 -25.55 -67.58
N GLN A 166 -30.85 -26.50 -66.88
CA GLN A 166 -31.45 -27.68 -67.53
C GLN A 166 -32.66 -27.33 -68.42
N ASN A 167 -33.21 -26.11 -68.32
CA ASN A 167 -34.24 -25.60 -69.22
C ASN A 167 -33.72 -24.58 -70.25
N ASP A 168 -32.46 -24.16 -70.20
CA ASP A 168 -31.88 -23.22 -71.17
C ASP A 168 -30.40 -23.55 -71.44
N GLU A 169 -30.13 -24.04 -72.64
CA GLU A 169 -28.80 -24.31 -73.20
C GLU A 169 -28.03 -22.99 -73.46
N THR A 170 -27.50 -22.35 -72.42
CA THR A 170 -26.35 -21.43 -72.56
C THR A 170 -25.54 -21.43 -71.27
N GLY A 171 -24.55 -22.32 -71.24
CA GLY A 171 -23.61 -22.43 -70.14
C GLY A 171 -22.61 -21.29 -70.13
N ASP A 172 -22.70 -20.45 -69.11
CA ASP A 172 -21.53 -19.84 -68.50
C ASP A 172 -21.57 -20.18 -67.00
N SER A 173 -21.07 -21.38 -66.70
CA SER A 173 -20.98 -21.95 -65.36
C SER A 173 -19.87 -21.23 -64.61
N SER A 174 -20.23 -20.28 -63.74
CA SER A 174 -19.31 -19.72 -62.76
C SER A 174 -18.88 -20.78 -61.73
N SER A 175 -17.87 -21.56 -62.10
CA SER A 175 -17.18 -22.49 -61.21
C SER A 175 -16.38 -21.70 -60.18
N TRP A 176 -16.26 -22.23 -58.96
CA TRP A 176 -15.35 -21.67 -57.97
C TRP A 176 -13.93 -21.66 -58.55
N THR A 177 -13.28 -20.50 -58.53
CA THR A 177 -11.88 -20.41 -58.95
C THR A 177 -10.98 -21.02 -57.86
N ILE A 178 -9.83 -21.54 -58.28
CA ILE A 178 -8.80 -22.09 -57.37
C ILE A 178 -8.41 -21.06 -56.32
N ASP A 179 -8.30 -19.78 -56.71
CA ASP A 179 -7.92 -18.68 -55.83
C ASP A 179 -8.97 -18.43 -54.73
N GLN A 180 -10.26 -18.43 -55.08
CA GLN A 180 -11.35 -18.25 -54.11
C GLN A 180 -11.42 -19.39 -53.09
N ILE A 181 -11.20 -20.64 -53.52
CA ILE A 181 -11.18 -21.79 -52.62
C ILE A 181 -9.94 -21.73 -51.71
N THR A 182 -8.81 -21.30 -52.25
CA THR A 182 -7.57 -21.16 -51.46
C THR A 182 -7.73 -20.09 -50.39
N GLU A 183 -8.27 -18.92 -50.73
CA GLU A 183 -8.52 -17.82 -49.80
C GLU A 183 -9.52 -18.23 -48.70
N LEU A 184 -10.61 -18.91 -49.08
CA LEU A 184 -11.58 -19.46 -48.14
C LEU A 184 -10.93 -20.42 -47.14
N LEU A 185 -10.11 -21.36 -47.62
CA LEU A 185 -9.47 -22.37 -46.77
C LEU A 185 -8.38 -21.77 -45.88
N GLN A 186 -7.62 -20.78 -46.36
CA GLN A 186 -6.65 -20.05 -45.53
C GLN A 186 -7.33 -19.21 -44.45
N THR A 187 -8.49 -18.61 -44.76
CA THR A 187 -9.27 -17.83 -43.80
C THR A 187 -9.90 -18.72 -42.72
N LEU A 188 -10.46 -19.85 -43.13
CA LEU A 188 -11.11 -20.79 -42.21
C LEU A 188 -10.11 -21.62 -41.40
N PHE A 189 -9.00 -22.01 -42.01
CA PHE A 189 -8.04 -22.96 -41.45
C PHE A 189 -6.59 -22.52 -41.74
N PRO A 190 -6.09 -21.46 -41.07
CA PRO A 190 -4.76 -20.91 -41.35
C PRO A 190 -3.63 -21.92 -41.08
N ASP A 191 -3.86 -22.88 -40.19
CA ASP A 191 -2.89 -23.91 -39.81
C ASP A 191 -3.02 -25.21 -40.62
N ILE A 192 -3.84 -25.23 -41.67
CA ILE A 192 -3.97 -26.39 -42.56
C ILE A 192 -3.21 -26.15 -43.85
N THR A 193 -2.31 -27.07 -44.16
CA THR A 193 -1.63 -27.10 -45.46
C THR A 193 -2.28 -28.13 -46.37
N LEU A 194 -2.92 -27.68 -47.44
CA LEU A 194 -3.43 -28.55 -48.49
C LEU A 194 -2.32 -28.95 -49.44
N LEU A 195 -2.25 -30.23 -49.77
CA LEU A 195 -1.17 -30.82 -50.54
C LEU A 195 -1.59 -31.11 -51.99
N ARG A 196 -0.61 -31.05 -52.90
CA ARG A 196 -0.76 -31.46 -54.31
C ARG A 196 -1.94 -30.73 -54.98
N ASP A 197 -2.76 -31.47 -55.71
CA ASP A 197 -3.87 -30.95 -56.52
C ASP A 197 -5.16 -30.82 -55.70
N SER A 198 -5.09 -30.86 -54.36
CA SER A 198 -6.30 -30.89 -53.49
C SER A 198 -7.23 -29.72 -53.75
N VAL A 199 -6.69 -28.51 -53.99
CA VAL A 199 -7.50 -27.32 -54.30
C VAL A 199 -8.16 -27.44 -55.67
N ALA A 200 -7.43 -27.96 -56.68
CA ALA A 200 -8.00 -28.19 -58.01
C ALA A 200 -9.09 -29.27 -57.97
N VAL A 201 -8.92 -30.31 -57.14
CA VAL A 201 -9.92 -31.34 -56.90
C VAL A 201 -11.17 -30.75 -56.25
N LEU A 202 -11.01 -29.86 -55.26
CA LEU A 202 -12.12 -29.13 -54.64
C LEU A 202 -12.86 -28.22 -55.64
N ALA A 203 -12.12 -27.52 -56.50
CA ALA A 203 -12.69 -26.67 -57.56
C ALA A 203 -13.48 -27.48 -58.60
N SER A 204 -13.02 -28.70 -58.91
CA SER A 204 -13.65 -29.56 -59.91
C SER A 204 -14.95 -30.25 -59.44
N GLN A 205 -15.27 -30.19 -58.14
CA GLN A 205 -16.46 -30.84 -57.56
C GLN A 205 -17.20 -29.91 -56.58
N PRO A 206 -17.83 -28.83 -57.10
CA PRO A 206 -18.54 -27.86 -56.27
C PRO A 206 -19.67 -28.48 -55.44
N GLU A 207 -20.31 -29.55 -55.93
CA GLU A 207 -21.38 -30.27 -55.23
C GLU A 207 -20.92 -30.96 -53.94
N ASN A 208 -19.63 -31.27 -53.82
CA ASN A 208 -19.03 -31.92 -52.65
C ASN A 208 -18.22 -30.95 -51.79
N LEU A 209 -18.04 -29.69 -52.21
CA LEU A 209 -17.20 -28.69 -51.56
C LEU A 209 -17.59 -28.47 -50.10
N VAL A 210 -18.88 -28.25 -49.80
CA VAL A 210 -19.39 -28.06 -48.42
C VAL A 210 -19.03 -29.24 -47.53
N LYS A 211 -19.22 -30.47 -48.03
CA LYS A 211 -18.99 -31.69 -47.26
C LYS A 211 -17.49 -31.91 -47.03
N LEU A 212 -16.65 -31.57 -48.00
CA LEU A 212 -15.19 -31.64 -47.89
C LEU A 212 -14.66 -30.58 -46.92
N ILE A 213 -15.16 -29.35 -46.97
CA ILE A 213 -14.83 -28.29 -46.00
C ILE A 213 -15.24 -28.71 -44.58
N LYS A 214 -16.43 -29.30 -44.42
CA LYS A 214 -16.87 -29.85 -43.13
C LYS A 214 -15.92 -30.93 -42.62
N ALA A 215 -15.51 -31.85 -43.49
CA ALA A 215 -14.57 -32.90 -43.11
C ALA A 215 -13.18 -32.36 -42.72
N ILE A 216 -12.70 -31.30 -43.39
CA ILE A 216 -11.48 -30.57 -43.02
C ILE A 216 -11.64 -29.93 -41.65
N LYS A 217 -12.78 -29.28 -41.38
CA LYS A 217 -13.11 -28.72 -40.07
C LYS A 217 -13.11 -29.80 -38.98
N ASP A 218 -13.75 -30.94 -39.23
CA ASP A 218 -13.81 -32.03 -38.25
C ASP A 218 -12.41 -32.61 -37.95
N ILE A 219 -11.51 -32.64 -38.94
CA ILE A 219 -10.08 -32.99 -38.73
C ILE A 219 -9.39 -31.93 -37.87
N TYR A 220 -9.62 -30.64 -38.16
CA TYR A 220 -9.04 -29.50 -37.45
C TYR A 220 -9.44 -29.48 -35.97
N ASP A 221 -10.73 -29.70 -35.69
CA ASP A 221 -11.31 -29.73 -34.35
C ASP A 221 -10.93 -31.02 -33.58
N GLY A 222 -10.23 -31.97 -34.22
CA GLY A 222 -9.77 -33.22 -33.58
C GLY A 222 -10.81 -34.34 -33.55
N HIS A 223 -11.89 -34.24 -34.32
CA HIS A 223 -13.00 -35.18 -34.40
C HIS A 223 -13.19 -35.79 -35.81
N PRO A 224 -12.15 -36.35 -36.45
CA PRO A 224 -12.26 -36.88 -37.81
C PRO A 224 -13.24 -38.07 -37.89
N TYR A 225 -13.97 -38.17 -38.99
CA TYR A 225 -14.86 -39.30 -39.27
C TYR A 225 -14.07 -40.59 -39.59
N SER A 226 -14.31 -41.63 -38.78
CA SER A 226 -13.77 -42.99 -38.97
C SER A 226 -12.27 -43.03 -39.36
N PRO A 227 -11.38 -42.42 -38.55
CA PRO A 227 -9.98 -42.26 -38.89
C PRO A 227 -9.27 -43.62 -38.94
N THR A 228 -8.68 -43.96 -40.08
CA THR A 228 -7.97 -45.22 -40.28
C THR A 228 -6.50 -44.96 -40.63
N LYS A 229 -5.57 -45.45 -39.81
CA LYS A 229 -4.13 -45.30 -40.11
C LYS A 229 -3.77 -46.07 -41.37
N VAL A 230 -3.09 -45.39 -42.30
CA VAL A 230 -2.65 -45.97 -43.56
C VAL A 230 -1.40 -46.82 -43.31
N ARG A 231 -1.54 -48.15 -43.36
CA ARG A 231 -0.42 -49.07 -43.09
C ARG A 231 0.72 -48.93 -44.10
N ALA A 232 0.39 -48.62 -45.35
CA ALA A 232 1.36 -48.45 -46.42
C ALA A 232 2.34 -47.28 -46.16
N THR A 233 2.00 -46.30 -45.34
CA THR A 233 2.82 -45.11 -45.09
C THR A 233 3.47 -45.14 -43.69
N ASP A 234 3.88 -46.31 -43.21
CA ASP A 234 4.38 -46.54 -41.84
C ASP A 234 3.45 -46.01 -40.74
N LYS A 235 2.13 -45.96 -41.01
CA LYS A 235 1.11 -45.42 -40.10
C LYS A 235 1.28 -43.93 -39.74
N LYS A 236 2.05 -43.16 -40.53
CA LYS A 236 2.22 -41.70 -40.36
C LYS A 236 0.98 -40.92 -40.80
N TRP A 237 0.33 -41.38 -41.87
CA TRP A 237 -0.88 -40.78 -42.42
C TRP A 237 -2.15 -41.51 -41.95
N THR A 238 -3.24 -40.75 -41.87
CA THR A 238 -4.57 -41.25 -41.52
C THR A 238 -5.55 -40.94 -42.64
N GLU A 239 -6.32 -41.93 -43.07
CA GLU A 239 -7.44 -41.76 -44.01
C GLU A 239 -8.72 -41.42 -43.21
N CYS A 240 -9.35 -40.30 -43.53
CA CYS A 240 -10.68 -39.92 -43.05
C CYS A 240 -11.74 -40.41 -44.05
N ARG A 241 -12.74 -41.16 -43.56
CA ARG A 241 -13.79 -41.75 -44.40
C ARG A 241 -15.11 -41.05 -44.12
N VAL A 242 -15.42 -40.06 -44.96
CA VAL A 242 -16.62 -39.25 -44.81
C VAL A 242 -17.81 -39.94 -45.50
N PRO A 243 -18.93 -40.18 -44.79
CA PRO A 243 -20.11 -40.76 -45.40
C PRO A 243 -20.68 -39.85 -46.49
N HIS A 244 -21.18 -40.44 -47.58
CA HIS A 244 -21.78 -39.73 -48.72
C HIS A 244 -20.82 -38.85 -49.55
N ILE A 245 -19.50 -38.98 -49.35
CA ILE A 245 -18.45 -38.48 -50.27
C ILE A 245 -17.70 -39.70 -50.85
N ASN A 246 -18.46 -40.67 -51.38
CA ASN A 246 -17.91 -41.99 -51.75
C ASN A 246 -16.85 -41.95 -52.86
N LEU A 247 -16.72 -40.82 -53.56
CA LEU A 247 -15.79 -40.61 -54.67
C LEU A 247 -14.51 -39.86 -54.27
N MET A 248 -14.29 -39.56 -52.98
CA MET A 248 -13.07 -38.88 -52.51
C MET A 248 -12.40 -39.64 -51.36
N ARG A 249 -11.09 -39.45 -51.25
CA ARG A 249 -10.24 -39.90 -50.17
C ARG A 249 -9.59 -38.68 -49.53
N ILE A 250 -9.63 -38.60 -48.21
CA ILE A 250 -9.00 -37.52 -47.45
C ILE A 250 -7.92 -38.14 -46.58
N TYR A 251 -6.67 -37.79 -46.83
CA TYR A 251 -5.53 -38.18 -46.01
C TYR A 251 -5.08 -37.01 -45.19
N PHE A 252 -4.78 -37.22 -43.91
CA PHE A 252 -4.28 -36.19 -43.04
C PHE A 252 -3.18 -36.69 -42.10
N GLN A 253 -2.30 -35.77 -41.73
CA GLN A 253 -1.27 -35.97 -40.73
C GLN A 253 -1.09 -34.70 -39.92
N LYS A 254 -0.88 -34.85 -38.60
CA LYS A 254 -0.52 -33.73 -37.72
C LYS A 254 0.94 -33.35 -37.96
N CYS A 255 1.17 -32.06 -38.16
CA CYS A 255 2.50 -31.49 -38.32
C CYS A 255 3.23 -31.55 -36.96
N LYS A 256 4.51 -31.95 -36.94
CA LYS A 256 5.34 -31.96 -35.72
C LYS A 256 5.99 -30.60 -35.43
N LYS A 257 6.30 -29.83 -36.46
CA LYS A 257 7.02 -28.55 -36.40
C LYS A 257 6.11 -27.32 -36.30
N ALA A 258 4.87 -27.41 -36.79
CA ALA A 258 3.86 -26.36 -36.70
C ALA A 258 2.61 -26.90 -35.98
N SER A 259 1.87 -26.03 -35.29
CA SER A 259 0.56 -26.37 -34.71
C SER A 259 -0.47 -26.48 -35.83
N GLY A 260 -0.46 -27.57 -36.60
CA GLY A 260 -1.29 -27.67 -37.80
C GLY A 260 -1.43 -29.08 -38.38
N TYR A 261 -2.19 -29.17 -39.46
CA TYR A 261 -2.46 -30.41 -40.19
C TYR A 261 -2.06 -30.29 -41.65
N GLN A 262 -1.48 -31.35 -42.21
CA GLN A 262 -1.33 -31.51 -43.64
C GLN A 262 -2.45 -32.38 -44.16
N ILE A 263 -3.13 -31.96 -45.23
CA ILE A 263 -4.28 -32.68 -45.79
C ILE A 263 -4.10 -32.86 -47.30
N LEU A 264 -4.32 -34.08 -47.78
CA LEU A 264 -4.40 -34.44 -49.19
C LEU A 264 -5.80 -34.94 -49.50
N ILE A 265 -6.44 -34.36 -50.53
CA ILE A 265 -7.75 -34.76 -51.03
C ILE A 265 -7.56 -35.32 -52.44
N SER A 266 -8.00 -36.55 -52.66
CA SER A 266 -7.80 -37.28 -53.92
C SER A 266 -9.07 -38.02 -54.35
N PRO A 267 -9.41 -38.04 -55.65
CA PRO A 267 -10.57 -38.79 -56.13
C PRO A 267 -10.36 -40.31 -56.06
N LYS A 268 -11.38 -41.02 -55.59
CA LYS A 268 -11.45 -42.48 -55.50
C LYS A 268 -11.79 -43.08 -56.87
N LYS A 269 -10.80 -43.15 -57.77
CA LYS A 269 -10.96 -43.71 -59.12
C LYS A 269 -10.79 -45.22 -59.18
N ASN A 270 -9.63 -45.74 -58.77
CA ASN A 270 -9.32 -47.17 -58.79
C ASN A 270 -8.25 -47.52 -57.73
N GLN A 271 -7.88 -48.80 -57.64
CA GLN A 271 -6.82 -49.26 -56.73
C GLN A 271 -5.47 -48.66 -57.10
N LYS A 272 -5.15 -48.60 -58.40
CA LYS A 272 -3.90 -48.03 -58.90
C LYS A 272 -3.70 -46.57 -58.48
N SER A 273 -4.76 -45.75 -58.48
CA SER A 273 -4.70 -44.36 -58.02
C SER A 273 -4.48 -44.27 -56.52
N GLN A 274 -5.00 -45.24 -55.76
CA GLN A 274 -4.73 -45.34 -54.32
C GLN A 274 -3.27 -45.68 -54.03
N ASP A 275 -2.71 -46.62 -54.79
CA ASP A 275 -1.32 -47.03 -54.62
C ASP A 275 -0.37 -45.87 -54.99
N GLN A 276 -0.72 -45.06 -56.00
CA GLN A 276 -0.02 -43.82 -56.34
C GLN A 276 -0.07 -42.80 -55.20
N ASP A 277 -1.24 -42.60 -54.58
CA ASP A 277 -1.36 -41.72 -53.42
C ASP A 277 -0.48 -42.23 -52.27
N TYR A 278 -0.45 -43.55 -52.02
CA TYR A 278 0.40 -44.13 -50.98
C TYR A 278 1.89 -43.96 -51.25
N GLU A 279 2.36 -44.21 -52.48
CA GLU A 279 3.76 -43.96 -52.84
C GLU A 279 4.14 -42.50 -52.67
N TRP A 280 3.26 -41.57 -53.07
CA TRP A 280 3.48 -40.14 -52.87
C TRP A 280 3.56 -39.80 -51.37
N LEU A 281 2.61 -40.26 -50.56
CA LEU A 281 2.57 -40.03 -49.10
C LEU A 281 3.77 -40.65 -48.36
N LYS A 282 4.36 -41.75 -48.86
CA LYS A 282 5.61 -42.32 -48.32
C LYS A 282 6.80 -41.39 -48.56
N SER A 283 6.87 -40.80 -49.76
CA SER A 283 7.96 -39.89 -50.15
C SER A 283 7.82 -38.51 -49.50
N HIS A 284 6.60 -38.11 -49.14
CA HIS A 284 6.33 -36.83 -48.50
C HIS A 284 6.64 -36.92 -47.00
N GLN A 285 7.72 -36.26 -46.57
CA GLN A 285 7.99 -36.12 -45.15
C GLN A 285 7.02 -35.13 -44.52
N ALA A 286 6.55 -35.50 -43.34
CA ALA A 286 5.77 -34.61 -42.50
C ALA A 286 6.60 -33.36 -42.16
N CYS A 287 5.95 -32.19 -42.19
CA CYS A 287 6.32 -31.17 -41.23
C CYS A 287 5.97 -31.69 -39.82
#